data_AF-A0A7S4I597-F1
#
_entry.id   AF-A0A7S4I597-F1
#
_cell.length_a   1.000
_cell.length_b   1.000
_cell.length_c   1.000
_cell.angle_alpha   90.00
_cell.angle_beta   90.00
_cell.angle_gamma   90.00
#
_symmetry.space_group_name_H-M   'P 1'
#
loop_
_entity.id
_entity.type
_entity.pdbx_description
1 polymer ?
#
loop_
_entity_poly.entity_id
_entity_poly.type
_entity_poly.pdbx_seq_one_letter_code
_entity_poly.pdbx_strand_id
1 'polypeptide(L)'
;PDMTRKGPDASKRAHTKSTKITTLGRVSSKEDLSPGRPSSLHEDNFSPLEVGMGSLDIAQLVITQTTAKTEQDPKVYEIMNNLSKAVSSMTEQFQQVQTSDLEAVNRFMPTLKAFSSIFSSLNKSMQAFSTAYESLQEEKRESLHVARATLTPLMTLITRLVTEEANYIYGLEQIVNFFQTRLREEHLINNADEATIFSGCDAILAIHQPLLEDLKAILRNPRVGQVGDIFLKYRDEFNVYKAFIVNMKEAQACLERVCKDKGVAQFMKSNEKSGHTLLELLKLPMRRLEDYVFILTEIYKVETLFSSGVDIGEARDMFHDLLDTIDSEGSVA
;
A
#
# COMPACT_ATOMS: atom_id res chain seq x y z
N PRO A 1 -19.34 94.28 -7.68
CA PRO A 1 -19.10 93.45 -8.89
C PRO A 1 -19.94 92.18 -8.77
N ASP A 2 -20.66 91.89 -9.84
CA ASP A 2 -21.99 91.31 -9.84
C ASP A 2 -21.99 89.81 -10.18
N MET A 3 -23.08 89.15 -9.78
CA MET A 3 -23.80 88.07 -10.49
C MET A 3 -23.05 86.85 -11.07
N THR A 4 -23.32 85.65 -10.54
CA THR A 4 -24.26 84.61 -11.05
C THR A 4 -23.97 83.97 -12.43
N ARG A 5 -24.20 82.64 -12.44
CA ARG A 5 -25.00 81.86 -13.42
C ARG A 5 -24.34 81.24 -14.68
N LYS A 6 -24.78 79.98 -14.88
CA LYS A 6 -25.09 79.23 -16.13
C LYS A 6 -23.97 78.42 -16.80
N GLY A 7 -24.27 77.12 -17.02
CA GLY A 7 -23.64 76.22 -18.03
C GLY A 7 -24.07 76.60 -19.46
N PRO A 8 -24.27 75.68 -20.44
CA PRO A 8 -24.07 74.22 -20.52
C PRO A 8 -23.39 73.78 -21.86
N ASP A 9 -23.75 72.60 -22.38
CA ASP A 9 -23.51 71.97 -23.70
C ASP A 9 -22.20 71.19 -23.93
N ALA A 10 -22.20 69.87 -24.19
CA ALA A 10 -22.95 68.99 -25.12
C ALA A 10 -22.22 68.75 -26.46
N SER A 11 -21.66 67.55 -26.60
CA SER A 11 -21.51 66.77 -27.85
C SER A 11 -20.74 65.51 -27.49
N LYS A 12 -21.01 64.30 -27.98
CA LYS A 12 -21.92 63.72 -28.97
C LYS A 12 -21.88 62.21 -28.65
N ARG A 13 -23.02 61.49 -28.67
CA ARG A 13 -23.41 60.52 -29.72
C ARG A 13 -22.32 59.47 -30.03
N ALA A 14 -22.59 58.18 -30.15
CA ALA A 14 -23.81 57.39 -30.24
C ALA A 14 -23.38 55.91 -30.10
N HIS A 15 -24.21 55.03 -29.52
CA HIS A 15 -24.92 53.95 -30.26
C HIS A 15 -24.01 52.79 -30.73
N THR A 16 -24.34 51.51 -30.56
CA THR A 16 -25.61 50.86 -30.24
C THR A 16 -25.39 49.35 -30.11
N LYS A 17 -26.17 48.75 -29.20
CA LYS A 17 -26.95 47.49 -29.34
C LYS A 17 -26.18 46.18 -29.48
N SER A 18 -26.33 45.24 -28.53
CA SER A 18 -27.52 44.38 -28.26
C SER A 18 -27.11 42.97 -28.71
N THR A 19 -27.33 41.90 -27.94
CA THR A 19 -28.63 41.22 -27.92
C THR A 19 -28.74 40.27 -26.72
N LYS A 20 -29.91 40.35 -26.07
CA LYS A 20 -30.49 39.44 -25.07
C LYS A 20 -30.70 38.03 -25.62
N ILE A 21 -30.65 37.01 -24.76
CA ILE A 21 -31.66 35.93 -24.74
C ILE A 21 -32.07 35.64 -23.30
N THR A 22 -33.36 35.39 -23.15
CA THR A 22 -34.21 35.29 -21.98
C THR A 22 -34.57 33.82 -21.74
N THR A 23 -34.67 33.34 -20.49
CA THR A 23 -35.76 32.43 -20.09
C THR A 23 -36.03 32.43 -18.59
N LEU A 24 -37.32 32.48 -18.25
CA LEU A 24 -37.98 32.42 -16.94
C LEU A 24 -38.29 30.96 -16.55
N GLY A 25 -38.41 30.69 -15.24
CA GLY A 25 -39.14 29.53 -14.73
C GLY A 25 -38.95 29.28 -13.23
N ARG A 26 -40.01 29.51 -12.45
CA ARG A 26 -40.11 29.33 -10.99
C ARG A 26 -41.13 28.22 -10.72
N VAL A 27 -40.82 27.21 -9.89
CA VAL A 27 -41.75 26.52 -8.94
C VAL A 27 -40.92 25.86 -7.82
N SER A 28 -41.57 25.72 -6.65
CA SER A 28 -41.12 25.35 -5.31
C SER A 28 -41.08 23.82 -5.03
N SER A 29 -40.49 23.48 -3.88
CA SER A 29 -40.85 22.40 -2.93
C SER A 29 -39.90 21.19 -2.74
N LYS A 30 -39.39 21.11 -1.49
CA LYS A 30 -39.23 19.96 -0.57
C LYS A 30 -38.15 18.87 -0.76
N GLU A 31 -37.38 18.72 0.33
CA GLU A 31 -36.96 17.50 1.05
C GLU A 31 -36.48 16.27 0.24
N ASP A 32 -35.19 15.92 0.33
CA ASP A 32 -34.79 14.72 1.10
C ASP A 32 -33.26 14.59 1.28
N LEU A 33 -32.91 14.02 2.43
CA LEU A 33 -31.59 13.83 3.00
C LEU A 33 -30.88 12.58 2.46
N SER A 34 -29.60 12.70 2.09
CA SER A 34 -28.53 11.73 2.42
C SER A 34 -27.14 12.31 2.06
N PRO A 35 -26.13 12.16 2.93
CA PRO A 35 -24.86 12.88 2.78
C PRO A 35 -23.92 12.17 1.81
N GLY A 36 -23.50 12.93 0.78
CA GLY A 36 -22.40 12.56 -0.10
C GLY A 36 -21.05 12.61 0.63
N ARG A 37 -20.21 11.60 0.37
CA ARG A 37 -18.75 11.66 0.56
C ARG A 37 -18.19 12.94 -0.07
N PRO A 38 -17.32 13.71 0.60
CA PRO A 38 -16.48 14.66 -0.09
C PRO A 38 -15.26 13.93 -0.65
N SER A 39 -15.16 13.94 -1.98
CA SER A 39 -13.95 13.63 -2.72
C SER A 39 -13.06 14.88 -2.82
N SER A 40 -11.75 14.63 -2.80
CA SER A 40 -10.64 15.43 -3.34
C SER A 40 -10.17 16.68 -2.57
N LEU A 41 -8.84 16.70 -2.37
CA LEU A 41 -7.85 17.80 -2.21
C LEU A 41 -6.74 17.21 -1.30
N HIS A 42 -5.48 17.01 -1.65
CA HIS A 42 -4.60 17.52 -2.70
C HIS A 42 -3.77 16.35 -3.27
N GLU A 43 -3.69 16.25 -4.60
CA GLU A 43 -2.65 15.47 -5.28
C GLU A 43 -1.35 16.28 -5.25
N ASP A 44 -0.55 16.08 -4.20
CA ASP A 44 0.88 16.33 -4.30
C ASP A 44 1.55 15.08 -4.87
N ASN A 45 2.27 15.29 -5.96
CA ASN A 45 2.92 14.29 -6.80
C ASN A 45 3.79 13.31 -5.99
N PHE A 46 3.23 12.15 -5.64
CA PHE A 46 4.01 10.92 -5.57
C PHE A 46 3.99 10.29 -6.95
N SER A 47 5.12 10.36 -7.64
CA SER A 47 5.36 9.67 -8.91
C SER A 47 4.91 8.20 -8.79
N PRO A 48 4.00 7.69 -9.64
CA PRO A 48 3.57 6.28 -9.65
C PRO A 48 4.67 5.26 -10.01
N LEU A 49 5.94 5.68 -10.02
CA LEU A 49 7.08 4.95 -10.56
C LEU A 49 8.00 4.35 -9.49
N GLU A 50 7.82 4.63 -8.20
CA GLU A 50 8.72 4.09 -7.15
C GLU A 50 8.15 2.91 -6.35
N VAL A 51 6.86 2.59 -6.47
CA VAL A 51 6.23 1.43 -5.78
C VAL A 51 6.22 0.17 -6.68
N GLY A 52 6.71 0.28 -7.92
CA GLY A 52 6.67 -0.79 -8.92
C GLY A 52 7.75 -1.87 -8.81
N MET A 53 8.78 -1.71 -7.97
CA MET A 53 9.94 -2.62 -7.98
C MET A 53 9.83 -3.85 -7.06
N GLY A 54 9.02 -3.80 -5.98
CA GLY A 54 9.01 -4.89 -4.98
C GLY A 54 8.42 -6.23 -5.47
N SER A 55 7.40 -6.20 -6.35
CA SER A 55 6.76 -7.44 -6.86
C SER A 55 7.54 -8.08 -8.00
N LEU A 56 8.29 -7.28 -8.77
CA LEU A 56 9.12 -7.74 -9.86
C LEU A 56 10.41 -8.37 -9.32
N ASP A 57 11.02 -7.80 -8.28
CA ASP A 57 12.25 -8.31 -7.68
C ASP A 57 12.08 -9.67 -6.97
N ILE A 58 10.92 -9.92 -6.37
CA ILE A 58 10.61 -11.23 -5.74
C ILE A 58 10.34 -12.30 -6.79
N ALA A 59 9.58 -11.96 -7.85
CA ALA A 59 9.38 -12.85 -8.98
C ALA A 59 10.70 -13.16 -9.68
N GLN A 60 11.57 -12.15 -9.83
CA GLN A 60 12.90 -12.30 -10.43
C GLN A 60 13.81 -13.17 -9.55
N LEU A 61 13.79 -13.02 -8.22
CA LEU A 61 14.57 -13.85 -7.29
C LEU A 61 14.14 -15.33 -7.34
N VAL A 62 12.84 -15.61 -7.38
CA VAL A 62 12.30 -16.97 -7.52
C VAL A 62 12.63 -17.55 -8.90
N ILE A 63 12.59 -16.73 -9.96
CA ILE A 63 13.00 -17.13 -11.31
C ILE A 63 14.50 -17.44 -11.35
N THR A 64 15.37 -16.59 -10.79
CA THR A 64 16.83 -16.79 -10.76
C THR A 64 17.24 -18.00 -9.91
N GLN A 65 16.56 -18.25 -8.79
CA GLN A 65 16.80 -19.44 -7.96
C GLN A 65 16.28 -20.74 -8.60
N THR A 66 15.27 -20.66 -9.49
CA THR A 66 14.77 -21.81 -10.24
C THR A 66 15.52 -22.05 -11.56
N THR A 67 16.03 -21.02 -12.24
CA THR A 67 16.90 -21.16 -13.42
C THR A 67 18.29 -21.71 -13.05
N ALA A 68 18.86 -21.28 -11.92
CA ALA A 68 20.12 -21.83 -11.41
C ALA A 68 20.03 -23.34 -11.06
N LYS A 69 18.83 -23.86 -10.75
CA LYS A 69 18.58 -25.29 -10.54
C LYS A 69 18.34 -26.09 -11.83
N THR A 70 17.93 -25.45 -12.92
CA THR A 70 17.59 -26.12 -14.18
C THR A 70 18.77 -26.25 -15.15
N GLU A 71 19.79 -25.39 -15.05
CA GLU A 71 21.07 -25.57 -15.78
C GLU A 71 21.93 -26.73 -15.24
N GLN A 72 21.59 -27.29 -14.07
CA GLN A 72 22.30 -28.41 -13.44
C GLN A 72 21.42 -29.64 -13.19
N ASP A 73 20.32 -29.84 -13.93
CA ASP A 73 19.56 -31.09 -13.80
C ASP A 73 20.42 -32.27 -14.32
N PRO A 74 20.89 -33.18 -13.44
CA PRO A 74 21.79 -34.27 -13.82
C PRO A 74 21.19 -35.17 -14.91
N LYS A 75 19.85 -35.25 -14.98
CA LYS A 75 19.15 -36.07 -15.97
C LYS A 75 19.23 -35.48 -17.37
N VAL A 76 19.23 -34.15 -17.50
CA VAL A 76 19.37 -33.46 -18.81
C VAL A 76 20.77 -33.67 -19.37
N TYR A 77 21.79 -33.56 -18.51
CA TYR A 77 23.18 -33.80 -18.88
C TYR A 77 23.43 -35.26 -19.30
N GLU A 78 22.85 -36.22 -18.58
CA GLU A 78 22.96 -37.65 -18.90
C GLU A 78 22.34 -38.00 -20.27
N ILE A 79 21.15 -37.45 -20.57
CA ILE A 79 20.48 -37.65 -21.86
C ILE A 79 21.31 -37.07 -23.02
N MET A 80 21.84 -35.85 -22.86
CA MET A 80 22.68 -35.21 -23.88
C MET A 80 23.99 -35.96 -24.12
N ASN A 81 24.60 -36.51 -23.07
CA ASN A 81 25.81 -37.32 -23.17
C ASN A 81 25.57 -38.65 -23.91
N ASN A 82 24.45 -39.32 -23.61
CA ASN A 82 24.06 -40.55 -24.30
C ASN A 82 23.74 -40.32 -25.78
N LEU A 83 23.10 -39.18 -26.10
CA LEU A 83 22.84 -38.76 -27.48
C LEU A 83 24.15 -38.51 -28.25
N SER A 84 25.08 -37.78 -27.63
CA SER A 84 26.40 -37.51 -28.22
C SER A 84 27.15 -38.82 -28.54
N LYS A 85 27.18 -39.77 -27.61
CA LYS A 85 27.83 -41.08 -27.81
C LYS A 85 27.20 -41.90 -28.95
N ALA A 86 25.87 -41.90 -29.05
CA ALA A 86 25.15 -42.60 -30.12
C ALA A 86 25.42 -41.99 -31.50
N VAL A 87 25.49 -40.66 -31.58
CA VAL A 87 25.81 -39.95 -32.84
C VAL A 87 27.27 -40.16 -33.25
N SER A 88 28.22 -40.13 -32.31
CA SER A 88 29.63 -40.42 -32.61
C SER A 88 29.83 -41.85 -33.12
N SER A 89 29.19 -42.84 -32.49
CA SER A 89 29.24 -44.23 -32.95
C SER A 89 28.64 -44.42 -34.36
N MET A 90 27.59 -43.66 -34.70
CA MET A 90 27.01 -43.65 -36.05
C MET A 90 27.97 -43.08 -37.09
N THR A 91 28.59 -41.94 -36.80
CA THR A 91 29.53 -41.29 -37.73
C THR A 91 30.71 -42.21 -38.07
N GLU A 92 31.23 -42.94 -37.07
CA GLU A 92 32.30 -43.93 -37.26
C GLU A 92 31.85 -45.12 -38.12
N GLN A 93 30.65 -45.65 -37.89
CA GLN A 93 30.10 -46.76 -38.69
C GLN A 93 29.79 -46.35 -40.13
N PHE A 94 29.35 -45.11 -40.36
CA PHE A 94 29.05 -44.59 -41.70
C PHE A 94 30.34 -44.30 -42.50
N GLN A 95 31.41 -43.86 -41.84
CA GLN A 95 32.73 -43.66 -42.46
C GLN A 95 33.37 -44.96 -42.96
N GLN A 96 33.02 -46.11 -42.38
CA GLN A 96 33.51 -47.42 -42.83
C GLN A 96 32.79 -47.96 -44.07
N VAL A 97 31.68 -47.34 -44.51
CA VAL A 97 30.93 -47.74 -45.71
C VAL A 97 31.30 -46.83 -46.88
N GLN A 98 32.42 -47.13 -47.55
CA GLN A 98 32.59 -46.79 -48.96
C GLN A 98 32.42 -48.09 -49.75
N THR A 99 31.38 -48.21 -50.58
CA THR A 99 31.40 -48.92 -51.90
C THR A 99 30.01 -49.20 -52.47
N SER A 100 29.98 -49.25 -53.80
CA SER A 100 28.84 -49.47 -54.69
C SER A 100 28.55 -50.96 -54.94
N ASP A 101 28.26 -51.73 -53.87
CA ASP A 101 27.98 -53.17 -53.96
C ASP A 101 26.69 -53.59 -53.21
N LEU A 102 25.84 -54.39 -53.85
CA LEU A 102 24.49 -54.74 -53.39
C LEU A 102 24.51 -55.76 -52.23
N GLU A 103 25.54 -56.60 -52.13
CA GLU A 103 25.75 -57.48 -50.97
C GLU A 103 26.16 -56.71 -49.71
N ALA A 104 26.89 -55.60 -49.87
CA ALA A 104 27.25 -54.70 -48.77
C ALA A 104 26.01 -54.01 -48.19
N VAL A 105 25.04 -53.65 -49.04
CA VAL A 105 23.73 -53.11 -48.63
C VAL A 105 22.92 -54.13 -47.81
N ASN A 106 22.90 -55.41 -48.21
CA ASN A 106 22.22 -56.47 -47.44
C ASN A 106 22.88 -56.76 -46.09
N ARG A 107 24.21 -56.60 -45.97
CA ARG A 107 24.92 -56.64 -44.68
C ARG A 107 24.64 -55.43 -43.80
N PHE A 108 24.21 -54.32 -44.38
CA PHE A 108 23.90 -53.07 -43.67
C PHE A 108 22.46 -52.99 -43.15
N MET A 109 21.54 -53.81 -43.68
CA MET A 109 20.13 -53.84 -43.26
C MET A 109 19.89 -54.17 -41.77
N PRO A 110 20.64 -55.09 -41.11
CA PRO A 110 20.55 -55.29 -39.67
C PRO A 110 20.93 -54.03 -38.88
N THR A 111 21.94 -53.29 -39.34
CA THR A 111 22.39 -52.02 -38.75
C THR A 111 21.34 -50.93 -38.89
N LEU A 112 20.65 -50.84 -40.04
CA LEU A 112 19.53 -49.92 -40.24
C LEU A 112 18.30 -50.27 -39.36
N LYS A 113 18.04 -51.56 -39.13
CA LYS A 113 16.99 -51.98 -38.18
C LYS A 113 17.37 -51.66 -36.73
N ALA A 114 18.62 -51.87 -36.35
CA ALA A 114 19.14 -51.44 -35.04
C ALA A 114 19.04 -49.91 -34.88
N PHE A 115 19.37 -49.15 -35.93
CA PHE A 115 19.21 -47.70 -35.97
C PHE A 115 17.75 -47.27 -35.78
N SER A 116 16.80 -47.90 -36.46
CA SER A 116 15.37 -47.61 -36.27
C SER A 116 14.89 -47.88 -34.84
N SER A 117 15.42 -48.93 -34.19
CA SER A 117 15.14 -49.24 -32.79
C SER A 117 15.74 -48.20 -31.83
N ILE A 118 16.97 -47.74 -32.09
CA ILE A 118 17.63 -46.68 -31.31
C ILE A 118 16.90 -45.35 -31.50
N PHE A 119 16.56 -44.98 -32.74
CA PHE A 119 15.85 -43.74 -33.06
C PHE A 119 14.44 -43.70 -32.46
N SER A 120 13.72 -44.82 -32.48
CA SER A 120 12.41 -44.92 -31.84
C SER A 120 12.49 -44.84 -30.31
N SER A 121 13.53 -45.41 -29.71
CA SER A 121 13.80 -45.28 -28.27
C SER A 121 14.18 -43.85 -27.88
N LEU A 122 14.99 -43.18 -28.70
CA LEU A 122 15.34 -41.77 -28.53
C LEU A 122 14.13 -40.85 -28.66
N ASN A 123 13.28 -41.07 -29.68
CA ASN A 123 12.07 -40.30 -29.87
C ASN A 123 11.10 -40.45 -28.69
N LYS A 124 10.95 -41.66 -28.13
CA LYS A 124 10.18 -41.89 -26.89
C LYS A 124 10.79 -41.16 -25.69
N SER A 125 12.10 -41.18 -25.55
CA SER A 125 12.79 -40.46 -24.47
C SER A 125 12.63 -38.95 -24.60
N MET A 126 12.68 -38.40 -25.81
CA MET A 126 12.44 -36.98 -26.08
C MET A 126 10.99 -36.57 -25.79
N GLN A 127 10.02 -37.41 -26.17
CA GLN A 127 8.62 -37.17 -25.84
C GLN A 127 8.40 -37.16 -24.31
N ALA A 128 8.96 -38.13 -23.59
CA ALA A 128 8.89 -38.19 -22.14
C ALA A 128 9.55 -36.95 -21.49
N PHE A 129 10.68 -36.48 -22.02
CA PHE A 129 11.32 -35.25 -21.57
C PHE A 129 10.44 -34.01 -21.81
N SER A 130 9.86 -33.86 -23.00
CA SER A 130 8.94 -32.76 -23.33
C SER A 130 7.77 -32.71 -22.37
N THR A 131 7.13 -33.86 -22.11
CA THR A 131 6.00 -33.96 -21.17
C THR A 131 6.42 -33.62 -19.74
N ALA A 132 7.59 -34.09 -19.28
CA ALA A 132 8.09 -33.79 -17.93
C ALA A 132 8.46 -32.30 -17.78
N TYR A 133 9.03 -31.70 -18.82
CA TYR A 133 9.34 -30.27 -18.84
C TYR A 133 8.06 -29.42 -18.80
N GLU A 134 7.04 -29.79 -19.58
CA GLU A 134 5.72 -29.14 -19.56
C GLU A 134 5.04 -29.25 -18.20
N SER A 135 5.06 -30.42 -17.55
CA SER A 135 4.47 -30.58 -16.21
C SER A 135 5.17 -29.72 -15.15
N LEU A 136 6.50 -29.58 -15.23
CA LEU A 136 7.28 -28.71 -14.33
C LEU A 136 6.96 -27.23 -14.56
N GLN A 137 6.80 -26.82 -15.82
CA GLN A 137 6.39 -25.45 -16.13
C GLN A 137 4.98 -25.15 -15.63
N GLU A 138 4.07 -26.10 -15.73
CA GLU A 138 2.69 -25.94 -15.24
C GLU A 138 2.64 -25.87 -13.71
N GLU A 139 3.37 -26.73 -13.00
CA GLU A 139 3.50 -26.67 -11.53
C GLU A 139 4.08 -25.32 -11.06
N LYS A 140 5.09 -24.80 -11.77
CA LYS A 140 5.65 -23.46 -11.51
C LYS A 140 4.64 -22.35 -11.78
N ARG A 141 3.83 -22.48 -12.84
CA ARG A 141 2.80 -21.49 -13.19
C ARG A 141 1.68 -21.46 -12.15
N GLU A 142 1.28 -22.63 -11.66
CA GLU A 142 0.22 -22.78 -10.67
C GLU A 142 0.65 -22.28 -9.29
N SER A 143 1.87 -22.63 -8.84
CA SER A 143 2.45 -22.10 -7.60
C SER A 143 2.64 -20.57 -7.64
N LEU A 144 3.09 -20.02 -8.77
CA LEU A 144 3.18 -18.56 -8.97
C LEU A 144 1.80 -17.90 -8.94
N HIS A 145 0.78 -18.53 -9.54
CA HIS A 145 -0.59 -18.01 -9.53
C HIS A 145 -1.17 -17.98 -8.12
N VAL A 146 -1.00 -19.06 -7.34
CA VAL A 146 -1.43 -19.12 -5.94
C VAL A 146 -0.72 -18.05 -5.10
N ALA A 147 0.61 -17.93 -5.23
CA ALA A 147 1.39 -16.92 -4.53
C ALA A 147 0.93 -15.49 -4.90
N ARG A 148 0.68 -15.22 -6.18
CA ARG A 148 0.18 -13.93 -6.65
C ARG A 148 -1.23 -13.63 -6.14
N ALA A 149 -2.11 -14.63 -6.15
CA ALA A 149 -3.49 -14.48 -5.68
C ALA A 149 -3.61 -14.11 -4.20
N THR A 150 -2.57 -14.36 -3.40
CA THR A 150 -2.59 -14.13 -1.95
C THR A 150 -1.57 -13.12 -1.43
N LEU A 151 -0.40 -12.99 -2.05
CA LEU A 151 0.56 -11.94 -1.73
C LEU A 151 0.06 -10.55 -2.15
N THR A 152 -0.71 -10.45 -3.24
CA THR A 152 -1.31 -9.17 -3.67
C THR A 152 -2.29 -8.60 -2.64
N PRO A 153 -3.24 -9.37 -2.07
CA PRO A 153 -4.05 -8.93 -0.94
C PRO A 153 -3.23 -8.44 0.27
N LEU A 154 -2.23 -9.19 0.71
CA LEU A 154 -1.36 -8.79 1.83
C LEU A 154 -0.65 -7.46 1.56
N MET A 155 -0.11 -7.29 0.35
CA MET A 155 0.55 -6.05 -0.05
C MET A 155 -0.41 -4.86 -0.15
N THR A 156 -1.65 -5.11 -0.55
CA THR A 156 -2.68 -4.08 -0.57
C THR A 156 -2.99 -3.60 0.86
N LEU A 157 -3.08 -4.53 1.83
CA LEU A 157 -3.31 -4.19 3.23
C LEU A 157 -2.13 -3.43 3.85
N ILE A 158 -0.89 -3.86 3.59
CA ILE A 158 0.30 -3.19 4.12
C ILE A 158 0.47 -1.80 3.49
N THR A 159 0.23 -1.66 2.18
CA THR A 159 0.26 -0.34 1.52
C THR A 159 -0.80 0.59 2.11
N ARG A 160 -2.00 0.07 2.36
CA ARG A 160 -3.06 0.81 3.03
C ARG A 160 -2.63 1.23 4.44
N LEU A 161 -2.07 0.32 5.23
CA LEU A 161 -1.55 0.59 6.57
C LEU A 161 -0.54 1.75 6.56
N VAL A 162 0.46 1.69 5.68
CA VAL A 162 1.49 2.73 5.53
C VAL A 162 0.90 4.07 5.11
N THR A 163 -0.06 4.05 4.18
CA THR A 163 -0.71 5.27 3.67
C THR A 163 -1.55 5.93 4.77
N GLU A 164 -2.35 5.14 5.48
CA GLU A 164 -3.18 5.62 6.59
C GLU A 164 -2.32 6.09 7.76
N GLU A 165 -1.17 5.45 8.01
CA GLU A 165 -0.19 5.88 9.02
C GLU A 165 0.39 7.26 8.70
N ALA A 166 0.79 7.48 7.44
CA ALA A 166 1.28 8.78 6.99
C ALA A 166 0.21 9.88 7.12
N ASN A 167 -1.04 9.58 6.76
CA ASN A 167 -2.16 10.53 6.92
C ASN A 167 -2.45 10.83 8.39
N TYR A 168 -2.33 9.82 9.26
CA TYR A 168 -2.49 9.99 10.69
C TYR A 168 -1.42 10.91 11.29
N ILE A 169 -0.14 10.68 10.94
CA ILE A 169 0.99 11.54 11.35
C ILE A 169 0.78 12.96 10.86
N TYR A 170 0.36 13.16 9.60
CA TYR A 170 0.02 14.49 9.11
C TYR A 170 -1.06 15.16 9.98
N GLY A 171 -2.11 14.42 10.37
CA GLY A 171 -3.12 14.93 11.31
C GLY A 171 -2.55 15.34 12.67
N LEU A 172 -1.62 14.55 13.23
CA LEU A 172 -0.92 14.88 14.48
C LEU A 172 -0.02 16.10 14.33
N GLU A 173 0.68 16.24 13.20
CA GLU A 173 1.51 17.41 12.89
C GLU A 173 0.65 18.68 12.81
N GLN A 174 -0.56 18.59 12.26
CA GLN A 174 -1.49 19.73 12.29
C GLN A 174 -1.84 20.14 13.73
N ILE A 175 -2.01 19.18 14.64
CA ILE A 175 -2.29 19.47 16.06
C ILE A 175 -1.10 20.18 16.70
N VAL A 176 0.10 19.60 16.61
CA VAL A 176 1.31 20.05 17.33
C VAL A 176 1.99 21.25 16.64
N ASN A 177 2.33 21.09 15.37
CA ASN A 177 3.16 22.06 14.65
C ASN A 177 2.36 23.28 14.20
N PHE A 178 1.05 23.13 14.00
CA PHE A 178 0.19 24.23 13.58
C PHE A 178 -0.68 24.77 14.73
N PHE A 179 -1.66 24.01 15.22
CA PHE A 179 -2.63 24.53 16.19
C PHE A 179 -1.99 24.94 17.52
N GLN A 180 -1.22 24.06 18.14
CA GLN A 180 -0.59 24.32 19.43
C GLN A 180 0.41 25.49 19.34
N THR A 181 1.31 25.45 18.36
CA THR A 181 2.30 26.52 18.13
C THR A 181 1.63 27.87 17.90
N ARG A 182 0.63 27.96 17.01
CA ARG A 182 -0.03 29.23 16.69
C ARG A 182 -0.86 29.79 17.84
N LEU A 183 -1.58 28.94 18.57
CA LEU A 183 -2.34 29.37 19.75
C LEU A 183 -1.42 29.90 20.87
N ARG A 184 -0.24 29.28 21.03
CA ARG A 184 0.79 29.73 21.98
C ARG A 184 1.44 31.06 21.56
N GLU A 185 1.89 31.15 20.31
CA GLU A 185 2.60 32.33 19.78
C GLU A 185 1.70 33.56 19.66
N GLU A 186 0.43 33.39 19.33
CA GLU A 186 -0.55 34.48 19.31
C GLU A 186 -1.13 34.80 20.70
N HIS A 187 -0.67 34.11 21.75
CA HIS A 187 -1.15 34.25 23.12
C HIS A 187 -2.67 34.13 23.25
N LEU A 188 -3.28 33.25 22.44
CA LEU A 188 -4.72 33.02 22.40
C LEU A 188 -5.18 32.11 23.54
N ILE A 189 -4.28 31.29 24.08
CA ILE A 189 -4.49 30.46 25.26
C ILE A 189 -3.34 30.64 26.24
N ASN A 190 -3.58 30.38 27.52
CA ASN A 190 -2.53 30.37 28.54
C ASN A 190 -1.83 28.99 28.59
N ASN A 191 -0.69 28.91 29.27
CA ASN A 191 0.11 27.68 29.34
C ASN A 191 -0.64 26.49 30.00
N ALA A 192 -1.55 26.75 30.94
CA ALA A 192 -2.33 25.69 31.57
C ALA A 192 -3.37 25.12 30.60
N ASP A 193 -4.10 25.99 29.90
CA ASP A 193 -5.07 25.62 28.88
C ASP A 193 -4.39 24.86 27.73
N GLU A 194 -3.20 25.30 27.32
CA GLU A 194 -2.38 24.60 26.33
C GLU A 194 -1.99 23.19 26.80
N ALA A 195 -1.45 23.07 28.01
CA ALA A 195 -1.04 21.79 28.58
C ALA A 195 -2.23 20.82 28.70
N THR A 196 -3.42 21.31 29.04
CA THR A 196 -4.64 20.49 29.10
C THR A 196 -5.13 20.08 27.71
N ILE A 197 -5.17 20.98 26.73
CA ILE A 197 -5.74 20.69 25.39
C ILE A 197 -4.84 19.73 24.60
N PHE A 198 -3.52 19.92 24.67
CA PHE A 198 -2.54 19.19 23.84
C PHE A 198 -1.77 18.11 24.61
N SER A 199 -2.21 17.77 25.82
CA SER A 199 -1.54 16.78 26.69
C SER A 199 -1.30 15.47 25.94
N GLY A 200 -0.03 15.07 25.80
CA GLY A 200 0.35 13.80 25.19
C GLY A 200 0.40 13.77 23.65
N CYS A 201 -0.01 14.83 22.95
CA CYS A 201 0.05 14.88 21.48
C CYS A 201 1.48 14.72 20.94
N ASP A 202 2.45 15.42 21.53
CA ASP A 202 3.87 15.35 21.16
C ASP A 202 4.43 13.93 21.32
N ALA A 203 4.09 13.28 22.44
CA ALA A 203 4.56 11.94 22.75
C ALA A 203 3.98 10.90 21.76
N ILE A 204 2.70 11.04 21.41
CA ILE A 204 2.08 10.19 20.38
C ILE A 204 2.78 10.43 19.03
N LEU A 205 2.94 11.68 18.59
CA LEU A 205 3.61 11.97 17.32
C LEU A 205 5.04 11.37 17.26
N ALA A 206 5.79 11.46 18.35
CA ALA A 206 7.16 10.94 18.43
C ALA A 206 7.28 9.42 18.25
N ILE A 207 6.24 8.65 18.59
CA ILE A 207 6.21 7.18 18.42
C ILE A 207 5.86 6.82 16.99
N HIS A 208 4.91 7.55 16.40
CA HIS A 208 4.37 7.19 15.09
C HIS A 208 5.33 7.50 13.94
N GLN A 209 6.15 8.54 14.06
CA GLN A 209 7.18 8.86 13.05
C GLN A 209 8.17 7.71 12.77
N PRO A 210 8.86 7.12 13.77
CA PRO A 210 9.74 5.98 13.55
C PRO A 210 8.97 4.70 13.18
N LEU A 211 7.75 4.50 13.71
CA LEU A 211 6.87 3.41 13.31
C LEU A 211 6.58 3.43 11.80
N LEU A 212 6.25 4.60 11.23
CA LEU A 212 6.02 4.74 9.79
C LEU A 212 7.26 4.35 8.96
N GLU A 213 8.46 4.74 9.41
CA GLU A 213 9.70 4.41 8.70
C GLU A 213 9.99 2.90 8.71
N ASP A 214 9.72 2.22 9.82
CA ASP A 214 9.80 0.76 9.90
C ASP A 214 8.76 0.10 8.98
N LEU A 215 7.51 0.59 8.95
CA LEU A 215 6.45 0.06 8.07
C LEU A 215 6.77 0.28 6.59
N LYS A 216 7.34 1.43 6.20
CA LYS A 216 7.83 1.69 4.83
C LYS A 216 8.95 0.73 4.45
N ALA A 217 9.78 0.28 5.40
CA ALA A 217 10.83 -0.68 5.12
C ALA A 217 10.28 -2.04 4.66
N ILE A 218 9.09 -2.44 5.14
CA ILE A 218 8.41 -3.66 4.68
C ILE A 218 8.05 -3.55 3.19
N LEU A 219 7.57 -2.40 2.72
CA LEU A 219 7.20 -2.23 1.32
C LEU A 219 8.40 -2.44 0.36
N ARG A 220 9.62 -2.19 0.84
CA ARG A 220 10.85 -2.43 0.06
C ARG A 220 11.27 -3.90 0.05
N ASN A 221 10.98 -4.65 1.12
CA ASN A 221 11.36 -6.06 1.25
C ASN A 221 10.31 -6.82 2.07
N PRO A 222 9.16 -7.15 1.46
CA PRO A 222 8.04 -7.71 2.21
C PRO A 222 8.34 -9.15 2.61
N ARG A 223 8.29 -9.42 3.91
CA ARG A 223 8.34 -10.78 4.46
C ARG A 223 7.15 -11.01 5.37
N VAL A 224 6.64 -12.24 5.33
CA VAL A 224 5.55 -12.69 6.21
C VAL A 224 5.99 -12.55 7.67
N GLY A 225 5.11 -12.00 8.52
CA GLY A 225 5.33 -11.86 9.97
C GLY A 225 6.00 -10.55 10.39
N GLN A 226 6.61 -9.80 9.47
CA GLN A 226 7.33 -8.56 9.84
C GLN A 226 6.44 -7.45 10.40
N VAL A 227 5.16 -7.40 10.00
CA VAL A 227 4.24 -6.36 10.50
C VAL A 227 4.03 -6.53 12.00
N GLY A 228 3.82 -7.77 12.48
CA GLY A 228 3.64 -8.07 13.89
C GLY A 228 4.84 -7.64 14.72
N ASP A 229 6.04 -8.06 14.31
CA ASP A 229 7.31 -7.71 14.97
C ASP A 229 7.50 -6.20 15.14
N ILE A 230 7.15 -5.41 14.12
CA ILE A 230 7.24 -3.96 14.19
C ILE A 230 6.32 -3.41 15.28
N PHE A 231 5.05 -3.80 15.32
CA PHE A 231 4.14 -3.30 16.37
C PHE A 231 4.57 -3.75 17.76
N LEU A 232 5.05 -4.98 17.91
CA LEU A 232 5.56 -5.50 19.18
C LEU A 232 6.79 -4.74 19.68
N LYS A 233 7.65 -4.24 18.78
CA LYS A 233 8.79 -3.37 19.11
C LYS A 233 8.34 -2.08 19.82
N TYR A 234 7.19 -1.50 19.44
CA TYR A 234 6.65 -0.26 20.01
C TYR A 234 5.64 -0.49 21.15
N ARG A 235 5.47 -1.75 21.62
CA ARG A 235 4.43 -2.15 22.59
C ARG A 235 4.34 -1.25 23.81
N ASP A 236 5.47 -1.04 24.48
CA ASP A 236 5.49 -0.27 25.73
C ASP A 236 5.27 1.23 25.48
N GLU A 237 5.65 1.72 24.30
CA GLU A 237 5.51 3.12 23.90
C GLU A 237 4.04 3.52 23.73
N PHE A 238 3.19 2.61 23.24
CA PHE A 238 1.75 2.86 23.09
C PHE A 238 1.02 3.15 24.41
N ASN A 239 1.63 2.92 25.59
CA ASN A 239 1.04 3.29 26.87
C ASN A 239 0.77 4.80 27.01
N VAL A 240 1.42 5.67 26.21
CA VAL A 240 1.14 7.11 26.21
C VAL A 240 -0.33 7.44 25.87
N TYR A 241 -1.01 6.55 25.15
CA TYR A 241 -2.42 6.71 24.79
C TYR A 241 -3.35 6.70 26.00
N LYS A 242 -2.99 5.99 27.08
CA LYS A 242 -3.81 5.94 28.31
C LYS A 242 -3.98 7.32 28.91
N ALA A 243 -2.87 8.02 29.13
CA ALA A 243 -2.89 9.37 29.67
C ALA A 243 -3.58 10.36 28.73
N PHE A 244 -3.35 10.24 27.42
CA PHE A 244 -4.02 11.07 26.41
C PHE A 244 -5.54 10.93 26.48
N ILE A 245 -6.04 9.69 26.45
CA ILE A 245 -7.48 9.42 26.34
C ILE A 245 -8.22 9.75 27.64
N VAL A 246 -7.62 9.46 28.80
CA VAL A 246 -8.19 9.87 30.10
C VAL A 246 -8.37 11.40 30.16
N ASN A 247 -7.42 12.16 29.60
CA ASN A 247 -7.49 13.62 29.55
C ASN A 247 -8.44 14.17 28.48
N MET A 248 -8.91 13.37 27.51
CA MET A 248 -9.70 13.87 26.37
C MET A 248 -11.00 14.59 26.76
N LYS A 249 -11.68 14.14 27.83
CA LYS A 249 -12.88 14.82 28.35
C LYS A 249 -12.55 16.23 28.86
N GLU A 250 -11.45 16.35 29.60
CA GLU A 250 -10.98 17.63 30.13
C GLU A 250 -10.47 18.54 29.02
N ALA A 251 -9.70 18.00 28.07
CA ALA A 251 -9.24 18.72 26.88
C ALA A 251 -10.42 19.28 26.07
N GLN A 252 -11.49 18.49 25.86
CA GLN A 252 -12.69 18.95 25.16
C GLN A 252 -13.38 20.09 25.93
N ALA A 253 -13.60 19.92 27.25
CA ALA A 253 -14.23 20.96 28.06
C ALA A 253 -13.39 22.25 28.13
N CYS A 254 -12.07 22.12 28.20
CA CYS A 254 -11.12 23.23 28.12
C CYS A 254 -11.23 23.94 26.76
N LEU A 255 -11.22 23.18 25.67
CA LEU A 255 -11.35 23.70 24.30
C LEU A 255 -12.67 24.47 24.12
N GLU A 256 -13.79 23.91 24.57
CA GLU A 256 -15.10 24.57 24.53
C GLU A 256 -15.13 25.85 25.35
N ARG A 257 -14.42 25.90 26.49
CA ARG A 257 -14.28 27.11 27.31
C ARG A 257 -13.46 28.18 26.60
N VAL A 258 -12.28 27.84 26.07
CA VAL A 258 -11.40 28.83 25.40
C VAL A 258 -12.03 29.36 24.11
N CYS A 259 -12.81 28.54 23.40
CA CYS A 259 -13.56 28.95 22.22
C CYS A 259 -14.71 29.94 22.50
N LYS A 260 -15.00 30.27 23.78
CA LYS A 260 -15.89 31.40 24.11
C LYS A 260 -15.22 32.75 23.93
N ASP A 261 -13.88 32.79 23.96
CA ASP A 261 -13.14 34.00 23.63
C ASP A 261 -13.24 34.29 22.13
N LYS A 262 -13.45 35.57 21.79
CA LYS A 262 -13.68 35.99 20.40
C LYS A 262 -12.44 35.78 19.52
N GLY A 263 -11.24 35.98 20.06
CA GLY A 263 -9.99 35.80 19.35
C GLY A 263 -9.78 34.33 18.99
N VAL A 264 -9.93 33.45 19.98
CA VAL A 264 -9.85 31.99 19.80
C VAL A 264 -10.91 31.50 18.81
N ALA A 265 -12.17 31.89 18.99
CA ALA A 265 -13.26 31.48 18.09
C ALA A 265 -13.02 31.89 16.63
N GLN A 266 -12.50 33.11 16.43
CA GLN A 266 -12.16 33.61 15.10
C GLN A 266 -10.97 32.85 14.50
N PHE A 267 -9.95 32.55 15.31
CA PHE A 267 -8.83 31.73 14.91
C PHE A 267 -9.29 30.34 14.47
N MET A 268 -10.09 29.64 15.29
CA MET A 268 -10.61 28.31 14.96
C MET A 268 -11.40 28.34 13.65
N LYS A 269 -12.39 29.23 13.53
CA LYS A 269 -13.24 29.33 12.33
C LYS A 269 -12.48 29.70 11.05
N SER A 270 -11.40 30.48 11.17
CA SER A 270 -10.58 30.86 10.02
C SER A 270 -9.73 29.69 9.51
N ASN A 271 -9.32 28.80 10.42
CA ASN A 271 -8.46 27.67 10.13
C ASN A 271 -9.24 26.36 9.88
N GLU A 272 -10.53 26.29 10.21
CA GLU A 272 -11.44 25.18 9.85
C GLU A 272 -11.57 24.96 8.34
N LYS A 273 -11.27 25.97 7.51
CA LYS A 273 -11.28 25.87 6.04
C LYS A 273 -10.26 24.86 5.49
N SER A 274 -9.32 24.41 6.32
CA SER A 274 -8.35 23.35 6.00
C SER A 274 -8.96 21.94 6.01
N GLY A 275 -10.24 21.78 6.36
CA GLY A 275 -11.01 20.54 6.17
C GLY A 275 -11.38 19.81 7.47
N HIS A 276 -10.70 20.12 8.59
CA HIS A 276 -10.97 19.50 9.90
C HIS A 276 -10.89 20.53 11.03
N THR A 277 -11.77 20.39 12.02
CA THR A 277 -11.72 21.15 13.28
C THR A 277 -10.64 20.60 14.20
N LEU A 278 -10.08 21.41 15.12
CA LEU A 278 -9.11 20.93 16.10
C LEU A 278 -9.68 19.79 16.97
N LEU A 279 -10.97 19.85 17.33
CA LEU A 279 -11.62 18.79 18.11
C LEU A 279 -11.70 17.46 17.32
N GLU A 280 -11.94 17.52 16.02
CA GLU A 280 -11.92 16.31 15.17
C GLU A 280 -10.53 15.71 15.08
N LEU A 281 -9.49 16.55 14.98
CA LEU A 281 -8.11 16.11 14.98
C LEU A 281 -7.71 15.47 16.32
N LEU A 282 -8.09 16.06 17.45
CA LEU A 282 -7.82 15.50 18.78
C LEU A 282 -8.51 14.14 19.01
N LYS A 283 -9.54 13.80 18.22
CA LYS A 283 -10.19 12.48 18.24
C LYS A 283 -9.50 11.45 17.34
N LEU A 284 -8.50 11.83 16.54
CA LEU A 284 -7.77 10.90 15.67
C LEU A 284 -7.05 9.79 16.45
N PRO A 285 -6.35 10.06 17.57
CA PRO A 285 -5.59 9.01 18.27
C PRO A 285 -6.46 7.84 18.73
N MET A 286 -7.65 8.11 19.28
CA MET A 286 -8.59 7.05 19.69
C MET A 286 -9.01 6.18 18.50
N ARG A 287 -9.42 6.83 17.40
CA ARG A 287 -9.81 6.13 16.16
C ARG A 287 -8.66 5.30 15.59
N ARG A 288 -7.42 5.78 15.71
CA ARG A 288 -6.25 5.06 15.18
C ARG A 288 -6.01 3.74 15.89
N LEU A 289 -6.26 3.65 17.20
CA LEU A 289 -6.16 2.39 17.94
C LEU A 289 -7.20 1.35 17.44
N GLU A 290 -8.43 1.79 17.19
CA GLU A 290 -9.48 0.94 16.60
C GLU A 290 -9.10 0.47 15.20
N ASP A 291 -8.54 1.38 14.38
CA ASP A 291 -8.06 1.06 13.03
C ASP A 291 -6.94 0.01 13.04
N TYR A 292 -6.03 0.06 14.03
CA TYR A 292 -4.99 -0.96 14.17
C TYR A 292 -5.57 -2.35 14.44
N VAL A 293 -6.52 -2.45 15.38
CA VAL A 293 -7.22 -3.73 15.63
C VAL A 293 -7.82 -4.28 14.33
N PHE A 294 -8.51 -3.42 13.57
CA PHE A 294 -9.14 -3.82 12.32
C PHE A 294 -8.10 -4.28 11.28
N ILE A 295 -7.09 -3.47 10.98
CA ILE A 295 -6.15 -3.77 9.91
C ILE A 295 -5.22 -4.95 10.24
N LEU A 296 -4.80 -5.08 11.50
CA LEU A 296 -4.00 -6.22 11.95
C LEU A 296 -4.82 -7.52 11.93
N THR A 297 -6.12 -7.46 12.19
CA THR A 297 -7.03 -8.60 12.02
C THR A 297 -7.10 -9.04 10.55
N GLU A 298 -7.21 -8.09 9.61
CA GLU A 298 -7.22 -8.40 8.18
C GLU A 298 -5.87 -8.98 7.72
N ILE A 299 -4.75 -8.45 8.20
CA ILE A 299 -3.42 -8.99 7.91
C ILE A 299 -3.26 -10.40 8.49
N TYR A 300 -3.65 -10.63 9.75
CA TYR A 300 -3.62 -11.94 10.41
C TYR A 300 -4.36 -13.02 9.60
N LYS A 301 -5.54 -12.69 9.06
CA LYS A 301 -6.33 -13.63 8.22
C LYS A 301 -5.60 -14.06 6.96
N VAL A 302 -4.75 -13.19 6.41
CA VAL A 302 -3.98 -13.49 5.20
C VAL A 302 -2.67 -14.19 5.56
N GLU A 303 -1.94 -13.75 6.58
CA GLU A 303 -0.65 -14.33 6.98
C GLU A 303 -0.75 -15.75 7.54
N THR A 304 -1.86 -16.09 8.21
CA THR A 304 -2.12 -17.45 8.73
C THR A 304 -2.30 -18.49 7.63
N LEU A 305 -2.46 -18.08 6.37
CA LEU A 305 -2.44 -18.98 5.22
C LEU A 305 -1.02 -19.45 4.86
N PHE A 306 0.03 -18.76 5.33
CA PHE A 306 1.44 -19.00 4.95
C PHE A 306 2.34 -19.35 6.14
N SER A 307 2.00 -18.90 7.33
CA SER A 307 2.81 -19.02 8.54
C SER A 307 1.93 -19.20 9.77
N SER A 308 2.56 -19.37 10.94
CA SER A 308 1.84 -19.50 12.22
C SER A 308 1.07 -18.24 12.63
N GLY A 309 1.39 -17.06 12.06
CA GLY A 309 0.72 -15.80 12.35
C GLY A 309 0.77 -15.38 13.83
N VAL A 310 1.75 -15.88 14.60
CA VAL A 310 1.82 -15.68 16.06
C VAL A 310 2.07 -14.20 16.37
N ASP A 311 3.08 -13.59 15.75
CA ASP A 311 3.51 -12.22 16.08
C ASP A 311 2.43 -11.19 15.72
N ILE A 312 1.76 -11.35 14.58
CA ILE A 312 0.66 -10.45 14.17
C ILE A 312 -0.59 -10.64 15.03
N GLY A 313 -0.84 -11.87 15.52
CA GLY A 313 -1.90 -12.14 16.49
C GLY A 313 -1.63 -11.44 17.82
N GLU A 314 -0.40 -11.56 18.33
CA GLU A 314 0.03 -10.91 19.57
C GLU A 314 0.00 -9.37 19.45
N ALA A 315 0.40 -8.83 18.30
CA ALA A 315 0.31 -7.42 17.97
C ALA A 315 -1.14 -6.91 17.86
N ARG A 316 -2.09 -7.74 17.42
CA ARG A 316 -3.52 -7.39 17.45
C ARG A 316 -4.04 -7.37 18.89
N ASP A 317 -3.72 -8.42 19.65
CA ASP A 317 -4.24 -8.63 20.99
C ASP A 317 -3.75 -7.54 21.96
N MET A 318 -2.52 -7.02 21.79
CA MET A 318 -2.06 -5.87 22.58
C MET A 318 -2.90 -4.60 22.38
N PHE A 319 -3.48 -4.37 21.21
CA PHE A 319 -4.35 -3.21 20.99
C PHE A 319 -5.76 -3.45 21.53
N HIS A 320 -6.26 -4.69 21.47
CA HIS A 320 -7.48 -5.06 22.19
C HIS A 320 -7.33 -4.82 23.69
N ASP A 321 -6.26 -5.33 24.30
CA ASP A 321 -5.98 -5.15 25.73
C ASP A 321 -5.83 -3.67 26.11
N LEU A 322 -5.18 -2.88 25.24
CA LEU A 322 -5.04 -1.43 25.44
C LEU A 322 -6.40 -0.72 25.42
N LEU A 323 -7.25 -1.01 24.42
CA LEU A 323 -8.59 -0.45 24.32
C LEU A 323 -9.48 -0.87 25.50
N ASP A 324 -9.44 -2.14 25.91
CA ASP A 324 -10.18 -2.64 27.07
C ASP A 324 -9.74 -1.95 28.36
N THR A 325 -8.43 -1.72 28.51
CA THR A 325 -7.88 -0.95 29.64
C THR A 325 -8.43 0.47 29.62
N ILE A 326 -8.40 1.14 28.47
CA ILE A 326 -8.90 2.51 28.30
C ILE A 326 -10.40 2.60 28.59
N ASP A 327 -11.21 1.66 28.12
CA ASP A 327 -12.65 1.64 28.36
C ASP A 327 -12.97 1.43 29.85
N SER A 328 -12.20 0.58 30.52
CA SER A 328 -12.33 0.35 31.96
C SER A 328 -11.97 1.59 32.78
N GLU A 329 -10.93 2.34 32.40
CA GLU A 329 -10.50 3.56 33.08
C GLU A 329 -11.38 4.77 32.74
N GLY A 330 -11.84 4.87 31.48
CA GLY A 330 -12.70 5.95 30.97
C GLY A 330 -14.16 5.87 31.43
N SER A 331 -14.61 4.70 31.89
CA SER A 331 -15.92 4.52 32.55
C SER A 331 -15.92 5.03 34.00
N VAL A 332 -14.74 5.17 34.62
CA VAL A 332 -14.58 5.59 36.03
C VAL A 332 -14.38 7.11 36.17
N ALA A 333 -14.03 7.82 35.09
CA ALA A 333 -13.84 9.28 35.04
C ALA A 333 -15.06 10.01 34.46
#